data_AF-A0A4Q7BRA0-F1
#
_entry.id   AF-A0A4Q7BRA0-F1
#
_cell.length_a   1.000
_cell.length_b   1.000
_cell.length_c   1.000
_cell.angle_alpha   90.00
_cell.angle_beta   90.00
_cell.angle_gamma   90.00
#
_symmetry.space_group_name_H-M   'P 1'
#
loop_
_entity.id
_entity.type
_entity.pdbx_description
1 polymer ?
#
loop_
_entity_poly.entity_id
_entity_poly.type
_entity_poly.pdbx_seq_one_letter_code
_entity_poly.pdbx_strand_id
1 'polypeptide(L)'
;MNNLDLISKLEKIGQLPPERSQDVDDFPLEEFDQHLQSFELPITLEIAKRLIKLSPPSNTGCFGVEWAILHLIESLNVEQLQDLIAHSEQNEVVDLLSIRLKNYFKKNNGEA
;
A
#
# COMPACT_ATOMS: atom_id res chain seq x y z
N MET A 1 -15.24 -11.74 -8.69
CA MET A 1 -14.98 -11.34 -7.29
C MET A 1 -14.67 -9.86 -7.33
N ASN A 2 -15.31 -9.03 -6.51
CA ASN A 2 -15.10 -7.57 -6.61
C ASN A 2 -13.95 -7.12 -5.68
N ASN A 3 -13.48 -5.89 -5.85
CA ASN A 3 -12.40 -5.34 -5.03
C ASN A 3 -12.73 -5.24 -3.53
N LEU A 4 -14.02 -5.15 -3.16
CA LEU A 4 -14.45 -5.14 -1.76
C LEU A 4 -14.31 -6.51 -1.10
N ASP A 5 -14.62 -7.59 -1.82
CA ASP A 5 -14.38 -8.95 -1.35
C ASP A 5 -12.89 -9.22 -1.18
N LEU A 6 -12.06 -8.71 -2.10
CA LEU A 6 -10.60 -8.89 -2.06
C LEU A 6 -9.98 -8.20 -0.84
N ILE A 7 -10.32 -6.93 -0.59
CA ILE A 7 -9.79 -6.22 0.56
C ILE A 7 -10.22 -6.85 1.88
N SER A 8 -11.46 -7.35 1.97
CA SER A 8 -11.92 -8.07 3.16
C SER A 8 -11.23 -9.42 3.37
N LYS A 9 -10.69 -10.07 2.32
CA LYS A 9 -9.82 -11.24 2.50
C LYS A 9 -8.45 -10.83 3.01
N LEU A 10 -7.85 -9.79 2.45
CA LEU A 10 -6.57 -9.27 2.92
C LEU A 10 -6.65 -8.81 4.39
N GLU A 11 -7.74 -8.15 4.79
CA GLU A 11 -7.99 -7.77 6.19
C GLU A 11 -8.11 -8.97 7.14
N LYS A 12 -8.52 -10.15 6.65
CA LYS A 12 -8.56 -11.40 7.44
C LYS A 12 -7.18 -12.05 7.59
N ILE A 13 -6.33 -11.93 6.57
CA ILE A 13 -4.94 -12.38 6.65
C ILE A 13 -4.19 -11.51 7.68
N GLY A 14 -4.42 -10.20 7.62
CA GLY A 14 -3.86 -9.24 8.56
C GLY A 14 -2.79 -8.36 7.92
N GLN A 15 -2.14 -7.57 8.78
CA GLN A 15 -1.08 -6.65 8.37
C GLN A 15 0.18 -7.44 7.99
N LEU A 16 0.89 -6.96 6.97
CA LEU A 16 2.20 -7.50 6.62
C LEU A 16 3.17 -7.38 7.82
N PRO A 17 3.80 -8.48 8.25
CA PRO A 17 4.79 -8.44 9.32
C PRO A 17 6.07 -7.72 8.84
N PRO A 18 6.92 -7.22 9.75
CA PRO A 18 8.28 -6.77 9.44
C PRO A 18 9.13 -7.88 8.77
N GLU A 19 9.99 -7.53 7.81
CA GLU A 19 10.91 -8.48 7.11
C GLU A 19 11.77 -9.31 8.04
N ARG A 20 12.16 -8.72 9.18
CA ARG A 20 13.06 -9.34 10.15
C ARG A 20 12.34 -9.98 11.34
N SER A 21 11.02 -10.08 11.28
CA SER A 21 10.23 -10.72 12.33
C SER A 21 10.13 -12.23 12.12
N GLN A 22 10.06 -12.98 13.23
CA GLN A 22 9.79 -14.42 13.20
C GLN A 22 8.39 -14.75 12.65
N ASP A 23 7.46 -13.78 12.72
CA ASP A 23 6.09 -13.92 12.22
C ASP A 23 6.00 -14.05 10.68
N VAL A 24 7.10 -13.78 9.97
CA VAL A 24 7.18 -13.89 8.50
C VAL A 24 6.99 -15.32 8.02
N ASP A 25 7.60 -16.28 8.71
CA ASP A 25 7.64 -17.67 8.26
C ASP A 25 6.24 -18.31 8.27
N ASP A 26 5.35 -17.82 9.13
CA ASP A 26 3.95 -18.28 9.25
C ASP A 26 2.95 -17.39 8.49
N PHE A 27 3.38 -16.24 7.95
CA PHE A 27 2.48 -15.35 7.22
C PHE A 27 2.24 -15.86 5.79
N PRO A 28 0.98 -15.96 5.32
CA PRO A 28 0.67 -16.47 3.99
C PRO A 28 0.94 -15.42 2.90
N LEU A 29 2.23 -15.07 2.69
CA LEU A 29 2.68 -14.05 1.74
C LEU A 29 2.21 -14.32 0.31
N GLU A 30 2.25 -15.58 -0.14
CA GLU A 30 1.82 -15.95 -1.48
C GLU A 30 0.32 -15.73 -1.69
N GLU A 31 -0.52 -16.10 -0.71
CA GLU A 31 -1.97 -15.86 -0.77
C GLU A 31 -2.29 -14.36 -0.76
N PHE A 32 -1.58 -13.61 0.10
CA PHE A 32 -1.72 -12.16 0.19
C PHE A 32 -1.37 -11.49 -1.13
N ASP A 33 -0.25 -11.84 -1.76
CA ASP A 33 0.15 -11.29 -3.07
C ASP A 33 -0.85 -11.68 -4.17
N GLN A 34 -1.29 -12.94 -4.23
CA GLN A 34 -2.31 -13.37 -5.19
C GLN A 34 -3.62 -12.56 -5.09
N HIS A 35 -4.02 -12.21 -3.86
CA HIS A 35 -5.17 -11.35 -3.64
C HIS A 35 -4.93 -9.91 -4.11
N LEU A 36 -3.73 -9.35 -3.89
CA LEU A 36 -3.37 -8.03 -4.41
C LEU A 36 -3.39 -7.99 -5.95
N GLN A 37 -2.82 -9.01 -6.61
CA GLN A 37 -2.80 -9.10 -8.08
C GLN A 37 -4.20 -9.25 -8.70
N SER A 38 -5.19 -9.65 -7.91
CA SER A 38 -6.58 -9.84 -8.36
C SER A 38 -7.40 -8.55 -8.39
N PHE A 39 -6.89 -7.43 -7.87
CA PHE A 39 -7.61 -6.15 -7.87
C PHE A 39 -7.77 -5.58 -9.27
N GLU A 40 -8.97 -5.11 -9.59
CA GLU A 40 -9.23 -4.34 -10.80
C GLU A 40 -8.87 -2.86 -10.57
N LEU A 41 -8.15 -2.26 -11.51
CA LEU A 41 -7.78 -0.84 -11.48
C LEU A 41 -8.78 0.02 -12.29
N PRO A 42 -9.01 1.28 -11.89
CA PRO A 42 -8.51 1.94 -10.68
C PRO A 42 -9.27 1.49 -9.43
N ILE A 43 -8.59 1.47 -8.28
CA ILE A 43 -9.26 1.22 -7.00
C ILE A 43 -9.95 2.50 -6.49
N THR A 44 -10.86 2.35 -5.53
CA THR A 44 -11.50 3.50 -4.87
C THR A 44 -10.66 3.99 -3.68
N LEU A 45 -10.86 5.24 -3.26
CA LEU A 45 -10.23 5.79 -2.06
C LEU A 45 -10.58 4.97 -0.80
N GLU A 46 -11.78 4.41 -0.72
CA GLU A 46 -12.17 3.53 0.39
C GLU A 46 -11.27 2.29 0.45
N ILE A 47 -11.03 1.63 -0.68
CA ILE A 47 -10.17 0.46 -0.77
C ILE A 47 -8.73 0.83 -0.41
N ALA A 48 -8.24 1.96 -0.91
CA ALA A 48 -6.88 2.43 -0.61
C ALA A 48 -6.68 2.69 0.89
N LYS A 49 -7.66 3.31 1.57
CA LYS A 49 -7.65 3.54 3.03
C LYS A 49 -7.60 2.25 3.85
N ARG A 50 -8.06 1.14 3.29
CA ARG A 50 -7.94 -0.18 3.92
C ARG A 50 -6.62 -0.85 3.58
N LEU A 51 -6.23 -0.85 2.30
CA LEU A 51 -4.95 -1.41 1.83
C LEU A 51 -3.75 -0.81 2.57
N ILE A 52 -3.76 0.50 2.79
CA ILE A 52 -2.64 1.18 3.44
C ILE A 52 -2.44 0.72 4.89
N LYS A 53 -3.49 0.28 5.59
CA LYS A 53 -3.40 -0.26 6.96
C LYS A 53 -2.75 -1.64 7.01
N LEU A 54 -2.68 -2.33 5.88
CA LEU A 54 -2.05 -3.64 5.77
C LEU A 54 -0.55 -3.52 5.46
N SER A 55 -0.06 -2.31 5.17
CA SER A 55 1.37 -2.04 5.00
C SER A 55 2.15 -2.39 6.27
N PRO A 56 3.37 -2.92 6.16
CA PRO A 56 4.22 -3.12 7.32
C PRO A 56 4.64 -1.76 7.92
N PRO A 57 5.07 -1.72 9.21
CA PRO A 57 5.54 -0.50 9.83
C PRO A 57 6.75 0.10 9.09
N SER A 58 6.96 1.40 9.21
CA SER A 58 8.07 2.09 8.54
C SER A 58 9.45 1.53 8.92
N ASN A 59 10.36 1.48 7.94
CA ASN A 59 11.75 1.02 8.08
C ASN A 59 11.88 -0.45 8.53
N THR A 60 10.89 -1.29 8.24
CA THR A 60 10.90 -2.70 8.67
C THR A 60 11.36 -3.70 7.62
N GLY A 61 11.75 -3.22 6.44
CA GLY A 61 12.16 -4.07 5.31
C GLY A 61 11.00 -4.37 4.37
N CYS A 62 11.32 -4.94 3.22
CA CYS A 62 10.48 -4.98 2.02
C CYS A 62 10.51 -6.38 1.40
N PHE A 63 9.36 -7.06 1.32
CA PHE A 63 9.26 -8.40 0.70
C PHE A 63 9.00 -8.38 -0.80
N GLY A 64 8.86 -7.20 -1.41
CA GLY A 64 8.34 -7.08 -2.77
C GLY A 64 6.82 -6.86 -2.79
N VAL A 65 6.09 -7.33 -1.77
CA VAL A 65 4.62 -7.31 -1.72
C VAL A 65 4.07 -5.91 -1.42
N GLU A 66 4.79 -5.11 -0.62
CA GLU A 66 4.46 -3.70 -0.39
C GLU A 66 4.44 -2.87 -1.68
N TRP A 67 5.19 -3.28 -2.71
CA TRP A 67 5.14 -2.64 -4.03
C TRP A 67 3.80 -2.87 -4.73
N ALA A 68 3.19 -4.05 -4.57
CA ALA A 68 1.87 -4.29 -5.11
C ALA A 68 0.82 -3.40 -4.43
N ILE A 69 0.89 -3.24 -3.09
CA ILE A 69 0.05 -2.28 -2.34
C ILE A 69 0.26 -0.86 -2.86
N LEU A 70 1.52 -0.44 -3.00
CA LEU A 70 1.89 0.88 -3.47
C LEU A 70 1.29 1.16 -4.85
N HIS A 71 1.47 0.25 -5.81
CA HIS A 71 0.98 0.42 -7.18
C HIS A 71 -0.54 0.42 -7.29
N LEU A 72 -1.24 -0.36 -6.46
CA LEU A 72 -2.70 -0.29 -6.39
C LEU A 72 -3.16 1.09 -5.91
N ILE A 73 -2.53 1.62 -4.86
CA ILE A 73 -2.85 2.94 -4.31
C ILE A 73 -2.52 4.06 -5.30
N GLU A 74 -1.40 3.96 -6.03
CA GLU A 74 -1.00 4.92 -7.07
C GLU A 74 -1.97 5.03 -8.24
N SER A 75 -2.94 4.12 -8.37
CA SER A 75 -4.02 4.28 -9.36
C SER A 75 -5.02 5.41 -9.02
N LEU A 76 -4.97 5.94 -7.79
CA LEU A 76 -5.73 7.12 -7.37
C LEU A 76 -5.16 8.41 -7.97
N ASN A 77 -5.99 9.45 -8.01
CA ASN A 77 -5.50 10.78 -8.40
C ASN A 77 -4.67 11.44 -7.30
N VAL A 78 -3.93 12.49 -7.66
CA VAL A 78 -3.00 13.19 -6.74
C VAL A 78 -3.71 13.74 -5.50
N GLU A 79 -4.90 14.32 -5.64
CA GLU A 79 -5.67 14.87 -4.51
C GLU A 79 -6.07 13.77 -3.52
N GLN A 80 -6.51 12.62 -4.04
CA GLN A 80 -6.85 11.45 -3.24
C GLN A 80 -5.63 10.85 -2.55
N LEU A 81 -4.47 10.82 -3.21
CA LEU A 81 -3.21 10.36 -2.61
C LEU A 81 -2.78 11.29 -1.46
N GLN A 82 -2.91 12.60 -1.64
CA GLN A 82 -2.64 13.58 -0.58
C GLN A 82 -3.60 13.42 0.61
N ASP A 83 -4.91 13.26 0.36
CA ASP A 83 -5.90 12.97 1.42
C ASP A 83 -5.57 11.69 2.17
N LEU A 84 -5.20 10.63 1.44
CA LEU A 84 -4.85 9.35 2.01
C LEU A 84 -3.64 9.47 2.95
N ILE A 85 -2.56 10.10 2.49
CA ILE A 85 -1.35 10.30 3.31
C ILE A 85 -1.64 11.13 4.55
N ALA A 86 -2.41 12.22 4.42
CA ALA A 86 -2.71 13.12 5.53
C ALA A 86 -3.51 12.46 6.67
N HIS A 87 -4.27 11.39 6.37
CA HIS A 87 -5.16 10.71 7.32
C HIS A 87 -4.73 9.27 7.64
N SER A 88 -3.53 8.86 7.23
CA SER A 88 -3.00 7.51 7.50
C SER A 88 -1.90 7.55 8.55
N GLU A 89 -1.80 6.48 9.34
CA GLU A 89 -0.67 6.28 10.25
C GLU A 89 0.62 6.04 9.45
N GLN A 90 1.77 6.43 10.01
CA GLN A 90 3.04 6.27 9.34
C GLN A 90 3.39 4.78 9.17
N ASN A 91 3.63 4.38 7.92
CA ASN A 91 4.02 3.04 7.54
C ASN A 91 4.87 3.08 6.25
N GLU A 92 5.42 1.93 5.85
CA GLU A 92 6.33 1.85 4.71
C GLU A 92 5.73 2.41 3.41
N VAL A 93 4.47 2.07 3.12
CA VAL A 93 3.78 2.58 1.92
C VAL A 93 3.52 4.09 2.01
N VAL A 94 3.16 4.63 3.18
CA VAL A 94 3.00 6.08 3.38
C VAL A 94 4.32 6.82 3.17
N ASP A 95 5.43 6.28 3.65
CA ASP A 95 6.77 6.85 3.42
C ASP A 95 7.11 6.90 1.93
N LEU A 96 6.93 5.78 1.24
CA LEU A 96 7.19 5.66 -0.20
C LEU A 96 6.31 6.60 -1.03
N LEU A 97 5.01 6.65 -0.75
CA LEU A 97 4.07 7.56 -1.41
C LEU A 97 4.46 9.03 -1.18
N SER A 98 4.83 9.37 0.06
CA SER A 98 5.25 10.73 0.41
C SER A 98 6.49 11.17 -0.36
N ILE A 99 7.48 10.28 -0.50
CA ILE A 99 8.70 10.54 -1.29
C ILE A 99 8.35 10.70 -2.77
N ARG A 100 7.53 9.79 -3.32
CA ARG A 100 7.15 9.81 -4.74
C ARG A 100 6.33 11.05 -5.11
N LEU A 101 5.36 11.45 -4.29
CA LEU A 101 4.60 12.68 -4.51
C LEU A 101 5.50 13.92 -4.43
N LYS A 102 6.40 14.00 -3.45
CA LYS A 102 7.39 15.10 -3.38
C LYS A 102 8.23 15.18 -4.66
N ASN A 103 8.70 14.05 -5.16
CA ASN A 103 9.47 13.99 -6.42
C ASN A 103 8.63 14.39 -7.64
N TYR A 104 7.36 13.96 -7.70
CA TYR A 104 6.42 14.36 -8.74
C TYR A 104 6.24 15.88 -8.76
N PHE A 105 5.99 16.51 -7.61
CA PHE A 105 5.85 17.97 -7.53
C PHE A 105 7.15 18.70 -7.82
N LYS A 106 8.29 18.25 -7.30
CA LYS A 106 9.61 18.83 -7.58
C LYS A 106 9.88 18.86 -9.09
N LYS A 107 9.62 17.74 -9.78
CA LYS A 107 9.78 17.61 -11.22
C LYS A 107 8.83 18.54 -12.01
N ASN A 108 7.57 18.64 -11.58
CA ASN A 108 6.56 19.46 -12.28
C ASN A 108 6.66 20.96 -11.97
N ASN A 109 7.26 21.34 -10.84
CA ASN A 109 7.46 22.74 -10.45
C ASN A 109 8.80 23.33 -10.94
N GLY A 110 9.60 22.57 -11.68
CA GLY A 110 10.84 23.06 -12.30
C GLY A 110 12.01 23.27 -11.34
N GLU A 111 11.92 22.78 -10.10
CA GLU A 111 13.02 22.81 -9.14
C GLU A 111 13.94 21.61 -9.40
N ALA A 112 14.75 21.67 -10.47
CA ALA A 112 15.81 20.69 -10.73
C ALA A 112 17.07 21.02 -9.94
#